data_AF-A0A7S4BYD7-F1
#
_entry.id   AF-A0A7S4BYD7-F1
#
_cell.length_a   1.000
_cell.length_b   1.000
_cell.length_c   1.000
_cell.angle_alpha   90.00
_cell.angle_beta   90.00
_cell.angle_gamma   90.00
#
_symmetry.space_group_name_H-M   'P 1'
#
loop_
_entity.id
_entity.type
_entity.pdbx_description
1 polymer ?
#
loop_
_entity_poly.entity_id
_entity_poly.type
_entity_poly.pdbx_seq_one_letter_code
_entity_poly.pdbx_strand_id
1 'polypeptide(L)'
;MHRCEKHSYSGVWRLPAHQVPELHALCVDALAQARLPESGPECEFICGDAIELLKQPSSDREPPDVVFAYSTAFASNGVELTDFSLACAFLPVGSRVVTTDKLLVSEEDAGWRFDLLATLDGPNRETGGSTGYVWEVGRSLRNDAQVHS
;
A
#
# COMPACT_ATOMS: atom_id res chain seq x y z
N MET A 1 19.88 7.02 30.93
CA MET A 1 18.64 7.55 30.34
C MET A 1 19.04 8.23 29.03
N HIS A 2 19.10 7.48 27.93
CA HIS A 2 19.51 8.04 26.62
C HIS A 2 18.30 8.65 25.93
N ARG A 3 18.39 9.95 25.65
CA ARG A 3 17.41 10.73 24.91
C ARG A 3 17.44 10.25 23.46
N CYS A 4 16.36 9.62 23.01
CA CYS A 4 16.14 9.35 21.59
C CYS A 4 15.70 10.66 20.93
N GLU A 5 16.59 11.31 20.20
CA GLU A 5 16.28 12.51 19.42
C GLU A 5 15.54 12.11 18.15
N LYS A 6 14.24 12.45 18.09
CA LYS A 6 13.41 12.32 16.88
C LYS A 6 13.94 13.26 15.80
N HIS A 7 14.75 12.73 14.88
CA HIS A 7 15.14 13.44 13.68
C HIS A 7 13.97 13.43 12.69
N SER A 8 13.39 14.60 12.46
CA SER A 8 12.42 14.84 11.38
C SER A 8 13.17 14.79 10.04
N TYR A 9 13.11 13.67 9.34
CA TYR A 9 13.59 13.56 7.97
C TYR A 9 12.50 14.03 7.00
N SER A 10 12.53 15.32 6.65
CA SER A 10 11.76 15.88 5.54
C SER A 10 12.64 15.95 4.29
N GLY A 11 12.86 14.81 3.65
CA GLY A 11 13.58 14.72 2.38
C GLY A 11 12.90 13.70 1.48
N VAL A 12 12.45 14.12 0.30
CA VAL A 12 12.05 13.19 -0.76
C VAL A 12 13.33 12.54 -1.28
N TRP A 13 13.65 11.36 -0.76
CA TRP A 13 14.78 10.57 -1.24
C TRP A 13 14.42 9.97 -2.60
N ARG A 14 14.88 10.61 -3.68
CA ARG A 14 14.81 10.00 -5.01
C ARG A 14 15.98 9.04 -5.17
N LEU A 15 15.64 7.78 -5.41
CA LEU A 15 16.63 6.77 -5.72
C LEU A 15 17.28 7.11 -7.08
N PRO A 16 18.61 7.19 -7.18
CA PRO A 16 19.26 7.46 -8.44
C PRO A 16 18.88 6.39 -9.48
N ALA A 17 18.50 6.80 -10.69
CA ALA A 17 18.01 5.89 -11.74
C ALA A 17 18.96 4.72 -12.04
N HIS A 18 20.27 4.90 -11.84
CA HIS A 18 21.28 3.86 -12.03
C HIS A 18 21.28 2.75 -10.96
N GLN A 19 20.66 2.99 -9.80
CA GLN A 19 20.55 2.00 -8.71
C GLN A 19 19.27 1.17 -8.80
N VAL A 20 18.29 1.60 -9.61
CA VAL A 20 17.02 0.87 -9.79
C VAL A 20 17.22 -0.56 -10.31
N PRO A 21 18.10 -0.83 -11.31
CA PRO A 21 18.33 -2.20 -11.78
C PRO A 21 18.94 -3.12 -10.72
N GLU A 22 19.82 -2.59 -9.86
CA GLU A 22 20.49 -3.34 -8.80
C GLU A 22 19.50 -3.72 -7.68
N LEU A 23 18.66 -2.78 -7.26
CA LEU A 23 17.59 -3.06 -6.31
C LEU A 23 16.55 -4.02 -6.88
N HIS A 24 16.21 -3.87 -8.16
CA HIS A 24 15.33 -4.80 -8.85
C HIS A 24 15.91 -6.23 -8.84
N ALA A 25 17.21 -6.40 -9.14
CA ALA A 25 17.87 -7.69 -9.08
C ALA A 25 17.84 -8.29 -7.66
N LEU A 26 18.12 -7.50 -6.63
CA LEU A 26 18.02 -7.94 -5.23
C LEU A 26 16.60 -8.40 -4.85
N CYS A 27 15.56 -7.70 -5.33
CA CYS A 27 14.17 -8.11 -5.11
C CYS A 27 13.84 -9.44 -5.82
N VAL A 28 14.29 -9.61 -7.08
CA VAL A 28 14.09 -10.86 -7.84
C VAL A 28 14.82 -12.03 -7.18
N ASP A 29 16.04 -11.81 -6.68
CA ASP A 29 16.80 -12.84 -5.97
C ASP A 29 16.16 -13.21 -4.62
N ALA A 30 15.71 -12.20 -3.87
CA ALA A 30 14.97 -12.42 -2.62
C ALA A 30 13.68 -13.21 -2.85
N LEU A 31 12.99 -12.92 -3.95
CA LEU A 31 11.83 -13.66 -4.41
C LEU A 31 12.17 -15.12 -4.74
N ALA A 32 13.23 -15.37 -5.52
CA ALA A 32 13.66 -16.73 -5.84
C ALA A 32 14.02 -17.55 -4.58
N GLN A 33 14.42 -16.88 -3.50
CA GLN A 33 14.72 -17.49 -2.21
C GLN A 33 13.52 -17.54 -1.25
N ALA A 34 12.43 -16.82 -1.55
CA ALA A 34 11.22 -16.85 -0.75
C ALA A 34 10.60 -18.25 -0.86
N ARG A 35 10.86 -19.08 0.15
CA ARG A 35 10.24 -20.40 0.29
C ARG A 35 8.79 -20.23 0.70
N LEU A 36 7.94 -19.89 -0.27
CA LEU A 36 6.51 -20.10 -0.11
C LEU A 36 6.26 -21.60 0.02
N PRO A 37 5.30 -22.04 0.86
CA PRO A 37 4.97 -23.46 0.95
C PRO A 37 4.59 -23.97 -0.45
N GLU A 38 5.10 -25.14 -0.85
CA GLU A 38 4.83 -25.75 -2.17
C GLU A 38 3.32 -26.01 -2.42
N SER A 39 2.51 -25.96 -1.35
CA SER A 39 1.05 -26.08 -1.36
C SER A 39 0.31 -24.79 -0.97
N GLY A 40 1.00 -23.65 -1.04
CA GLY A 40 0.43 -22.33 -0.75
C GLY A 40 -0.46 -21.82 -1.88
N PRO A 41 -1.24 -20.75 -1.63
CA PRO A 41 -1.96 -20.05 -2.71
C PRO A 41 -0.98 -19.58 -3.78
N GLU A 42 -1.43 -19.51 -5.03
CA GLU A 42 -0.65 -18.88 -6.10
C GLU A 42 -0.27 -17.45 -5.68
N CYS A 43 1.03 -17.16 -5.71
CA CYS A 43 1.57 -15.89 -5.30
C CYS A 43 2.30 -15.28 -6.49
N GLU A 44 1.80 -14.14 -6.95
CA GLU A 44 2.43 -13.37 -8.01
C GLU A 44 3.19 -12.18 -7.41
N PHE A 45 4.40 -11.96 -7.91
CA PHE A 45 5.23 -10.83 -7.50
C PHE A 45 5.35 -9.86 -8.65
N ILE A 46 4.95 -8.62 -8.39
CA ILE A 46 4.86 -7.58 -9.40
C ILE A 46 5.74 -6.41 -8.93
N CYS A 47 6.66 -5.98 -9.79
CA CYS A 47 7.45 -4.77 -9.57
C CYS A 47 6.88 -3.64 -10.42
N GLY A 48 6.54 -2.51 -9.78
CA GLY A 48 6.01 -1.35 -10.49
C GLY A 48 5.58 -0.25 -9.53
N ASP A 49 5.08 0.85 -10.11
CA ASP A 49 4.45 1.93 -9.36
C ASP A 49 3.02 1.52 -8.96
N ALA A 50 2.69 1.63 -7.66
CA ALA A 50 1.41 1.17 -7.15
C ALA A 50 0.21 1.96 -7.71
N ILE A 51 0.37 3.26 -8.01
CA ILE A 51 -0.69 4.08 -8.59
C ILE A 51 -0.96 3.59 -10.02
N GLU A 52 0.09 3.38 -10.81
CA GLU A 52 -0.06 2.90 -12.20
C GLU A 52 -0.66 1.49 -12.24
N LEU A 53 -0.21 0.58 -11.36
CA LEU A 53 -0.72 -0.80 -11.29
C LEU A 53 -2.21 -0.86 -10.92
N LEU A 54 -2.67 -0.01 -10.00
CA LEU A 54 -4.08 -0.02 -9.57
C LEU A 54 -5.00 0.79 -10.49
N LYS A 55 -4.49 1.85 -11.11
CA LYS A 55 -5.22 2.69 -12.06
C LYS A 55 -5.46 2.00 -13.40
N GLN A 56 -4.50 1.22 -13.87
CA GLN A 56 -4.57 0.47 -15.12
C GLN A 56 -4.25 -1.00 -14.83
N PRO A 57 -5.19 -1.75 -14.23
CA PRO A 57 -5.01 -3.19 -14.16
C PRO A 57 -4.85 -3.69 -15.60
N SER A 58 -3.83 -4.51 -15.84
CA SER A 58 -3.70 -5.23 -17.10
C SER A 58 -5.04 -5.90 -17.42
N SER A 59 -5.44 -5.94 -18.69
CA SER A 59 -6.73 -6.51 -19.14
C SER A 59 -7.04 -7.89 -18.58
N ASP A 60 -6.00 -8.63 -18.20
CA ASP A 60 -6.06 -10.02 -17.77
C ASP A 60 -6.05 -10.17 -16.25
N ARG A 61 -6.11 -9.07 -15.49
CA ARG A 61 -6.11 -9.09 -14.02
C ARG A 61 -7.34 -8.44 -13.43
N GLU A 62 -8.02 -9.20 -12.57
CA GLU A 62 -9.05 -8.67 -11.72
C GLU A 62 -8.45 -7.72 -10.67
N PRO A 63 -9.16 -6.65 -10.30
CA PRO A 63 -8.74 -5.78 -9.22
C PRO A 63 -8.73 -6.55 -7.87
N PRO A 64 -7.84 -6.20 -6.94
CA PRO A 64 -7.75 -6.91 -5.66
C PRO A 64 -8.92 -6.54 -4.73
N ASP A 65 -9.51 -7.56 -4.08
CA ASP A 65 -10.52 -7.36 -3.04
C ASP A 65 -9.93 -6.78 -1.75
N VAL A 66 -8.67 -7.10 -1.46
CA VAL A 66 -7.96 -6.67 -0.25
C VAL A 66 -6.55 -6.21 -0.60
N VAL A 67 -6.19 -5.01 -0.17
CA VAL A 67 -4.84 -4.46 -0.25
C VAL A 67 -4.29 -4.29 1.15
N PHE A 68 -3.04 -4.71 1.37
CA PHE A 68 -2.33 -4.56 2.64
C PHE A 68 -1.03 -3.78 2.42
N ALA A 69 -0.76 -2.81 3.29
CA ALA A 69 0.49 -2.05 3.29
C ALA A 69 1.18 -2.07 4.66
N TYR A 70 2.28 -2.82 4.74
CA TYR A 70 3.23 -2.71 5.86
C TYR A 70 4.11 -1.47 5.65
N SER A 71 3.80 -0.41 6.39
CA SER A 71 4.05 0.96 5.97
C SER A 71 5.45 1.48 6.35
N THR A 72 6.45 1.23 5.50
CA THR A 72 7.75 1.94 5.56
C THR A 72 8.18 2.60 4.24
N ALA A 73 7.59 2.24 3.10
CA ALA A 73 8.07 2.68 1.78
C ALA A 73 7.24 3.77 1.08
N PHE A 74 6.04 4.08 1.56
CA PHE A 74 5.19 5.12 0.95
C PHE A 74 5.45 6.49 1.56
N ALA A 75 5.43 7.53 0.71
CA ALA A 75 5.46 8.91 1.18
C ALA A 75 4.25 9.17 2.09
N SER A 76 4.51 9.91 3.16
CA SER A 76 3.52 10.19 4.20
C SER A 76 3.63 11.61 4.68
N ASN A 77 2.49 12.21 5.02
CA ASN A 77 2.45 13.48 5.72
C ASN A 77 1.95 13.23 7.16
N GLY A 78 2.83 13.33 8.15
CA GLY A 78 2.50 13.00 9.53
C GLY A 78 2.04 11.55 9.69
N VAL A 79 0.78 11.37 10.11
CA VAL A 79 0.16 10.05 10.36
C VAL A 79 -0.49 9.44 9.13
N GLU A 80 -0.50 10.15 8.01
CA GLU A 80 -1.29 9.81 6.83
C GLU A 80 -0.41 9.30 5.68
N LEU A 81 -0.87 8.27 4.99
CA LEU A 81 -0.23 7.73 3.79
C LEU A 81 -0.82 8.39 2.53
N THR A 82 -0.43 9.61 2.21
CA THR A 82 -1.03 10.41 1.12
C THR A 82 -0.96 9.70 -0.24
N ASP A 83 0.22 9.26 -0.67
CA ASP A 83 0.42 8.69 -2.00
C ASP A 83 -0.22 7.29 -2.11
N PHE A 84 -0.18 6.52 -1.03
CA PHE A 84 -0.86 5.24 -0.97
C PHE A 84 -2.39 5.38 -0.96
N SER A 85 -2.91 6.42 -0.32
CA SER A 85 -4.35 6.74 -0.33
C SER A 85 -4.80 7.05 -1.76
N LEU A 86 -4.01 7.83 -2.51
CA LEU A 86 -4.27 8.09 -3.92
C LEU A 86 -4.20 6.80 -4.77
N ALA A 87 -3.23 5.91 -4.52
CA ALA A 87 -3.18 4.62 -5.21
C ALA A 87 -4.44 3.79 -4.95
N CYS A 88 -4.88 3.72 -3.68
CA CYS A 88 -6.08 2.99 -3.27
C CYS A 88 -7.37 3.63 -3.78
N ALA A 89 -7.37 4.90 -4.18
CA ALA A 89 -8.54 5.57 -4.73
C ALA A 89 -9.01 4.95 -6.05
N PHE A 90 -8.19 4.13 -6.73
CA PHE A 90 -8.55 3.39 -7.96
C PHE A 90 -9.06 1.98 -7.72
N LEU A 91 -9.16 1.54 -6.46
CA LEU A 91 -9.75 0.26 -6.10
C LEU A 91 -11.27 0.28 -6.31
N PRO A 92 -11.90 -0.85 -6.66
CA PRO A 92 -13.36 -0.96 -6.69
C PRO A 92 -14.00 -0.61 -5.34
N VAL A 93 -15.21 -0.05 -5.38
CA VAL A 93 -16.02 0.14 -4.18
C VAL A 93 -16.27 -1.21 -3.50
N GLY A 94 -16.18 -1.24 -2.17
CA GLY A 94 -16.28 -2.46 -1.36
C GLY A 94 -14.94 -3.21 -1.17
N SER A 95 -13.89 -2.83 -1.91
CA SER A 95 -12.54 -3.35 -1.64
C SER A 95 -12.08 -2.93 -0.25
N ARG A 96 -11.21 -3.72 0.37
CA ARG A 96 -10.66 -3.43 1.69
C ARG A 96 -9.20 -3.01 1.60
N VAL A 97 -8.84 -2.05 2.44
CA VAL A 97 -7.45 -1.63 2.61
C VAL A 97 -7.08 -1.84 4.06
N VAL A 98 -5.91 -2.42 4.30
CA VAL A 98 -5.37 -2.64 5.63
C VAL A 98 -4.05 -1.91 5.77
N THR A 99 -3.99 -0.98 6.72
CA THR A 99 -2.79 -0.21 7.05
C THR A 99 -2.32 -0.51 8.47
N THR A 100 -1.06 -0.21 8.76
CA THR A 100 -0.49 -0.33 10.11
C THR A 100 0.17 0.98 10.48
N ASP A 101 -0.13 1.49 11.67
CA ASP A 101 0.39 2.71 12.31
C ASP A 101 0.10 4.03 11.59
N LYS A 102 -0.36 3.97 10.34
CA LYS A 102 -0.75 5.13 9.54
C LYS A 102 -2.15 5.01 8.99
N LEU A 103 -2.77 6.16 8.77
CA LEU A 103 -4.14 6.30 8.31
C LEU A 103 -4.20 6.53 6.80
N LEU A 104 -5.36 6.23 6.22
CA LEU A 104 -5.71 6.65 4.87
C LEU A 104 -6.36 8.03 4.88
N VAL A 105 -6.24 8.73 3.76
CA VAL A 105 -6.84 10.04 3.52
C VAL A 105 -8.02 9.90 2.56
N SER A 106 -9.18 10.43 2.98
CA SER A 106 -10.33 10.60 2.09
C SER A 106 -10.37 12.04 1.57
N GLU A 107 -10.56 12.22 0.26
CA GLU A 107 -10.80 13.53 -0.34
C GLU A 107 -12.12 13.51 -1.11
N GLU A 108 -13.22 13.83 -0.42
CA GLU A 108 -14.56 13.73 -1.02
C GLU A 108 -14.75 14.69 -2.19
N ASP A 109 -14.16 15.89 -2.10
CA ASP A 109 -14.17 16.90 -3.17
C ASP A 109 -13.42 16.42 -4.42
N ALA A 110 -12.40 15.58 -4.22
CA ALA A 110 -11.60 14.99 -5.29
C ALA A 110 -12.19 13.65 -5.79
N GLY A 111 -13.19 13.10 -5.10
CA GLY A 111 -14.02 12.01 -5.60
C GLY A 111 -13.76 10.63 -5.00
N TRP A 112 -13.00 10.49 -3.92
CA TRP A 112 -12.82 9.20 -3.24
C TRP A 112 -13.04 9.29 -1.72
N ARG A 113 -13.37 8.14 -1.12
CA ARG A 113 -13.63 8.03 0.32
C ARG A 113 -13.31 6.62 0.81
N PHE A 114 -12.70 6.54 1.98
CA PHE A 114 -12.46 5.32 2.74
C PHE A 114 -13.25 5.34 4.05
N ASP A 115 -13.99 4.29 4.32
CA ASP A 115 -14.76 4.10 5.54
C ASP A 115 -13.98 3.21 6.50
N LEU A 116 -13.65 3.71 7.69
CA LEU A 116 -12.94 2.91 8.70
C LEU A 116 -13.89 1.86 9.28
N LEU A 117 -13.59 0.58 9.07
CA LEU A 117 -14.37 -0.54 9.58
C LEU A 117 -13.90 -1.01 10.96
N ALA A 118 -12.59 -1.08 11.17
CA ALA A 118 -12.02 -1.60 12.41
C ALA A 118 -10.64 -1.02 12.73
N THR A 119 -10.35 -0.97 14.02
CA THR A 119 -9.04 -0.64 14.59
C THR A 119 -8.61 -1.77 15.50
N LEU A 120 -7.39 -2.28 15.32
CA LEU A 120 -6.85 -3.40 16.08
C LEU A 120 -5.48 -3.03 16.63
N ASP A 121 -5.40 -2.84 17.94
CA ASP A 121 -4.13 -2.69 18.63
C ASP A 121 -3.49 -4.07 18.87
N GLY A 122 -2.21 -4.18 18.55
CA GLY A 122 -1.47 -5.43 18.68
C GLY A 122 -0.02 -5.22 19.12
N PRO A 123 0.60 -6.26 19.70
CA PRO A 123 2.01 -6.19 20.02
C PRO A 123 2.84 -6.17 18.73
N ASN A 124 3.70 -5.16 18.58
CA ASN A 124 4.76 -5.15 17.60
C ASN A 124 6.10 -5.30 18.34
N ARG A 125 6.86 -6.35 18.00
CA ARG A 125 8.12 -6.67 18.69
C ARG A 125 9.21 -5.62 18.48
N GLU A 126 9.14 -4.86 17.38
CA GLU A 126 10.14 -3.87 17.00
C GLU A 126 9.87 -2.51 17.65
N THR A 127 8.60 -2.11 17.72
CA THR A 127 8.18 -0.77 18.18
C THR A 127 7.54 -0.77 19.58
N GLY A 128 7.23 -1.94 20.13
CA GLY A 128 6.54 -2.09 21.42
C GLY A 128 5.00 -2.08 21.31
N GLY A 129 4.46 -1.92 20.10
CA GLY A 129 3.03 -1.87 19.82
C GLY A 129 2.77 -1.26 18.44
N SER A 130 1.72 -1.74 17.77
CA SER A 130 1.23 -1.15 16.52
C SER A 130 -0.28 -1.20 16.47
N THR A 131 -0.86 -0.30 15.69
CA THR A 131 -2.30 -0.26 15.45
C THR A 131 -2.57 -0.60 13.98
N GLY A 132 -3.31 -1.67 13.74
CA GLY A 132 -3.86 -2.02 12.43
C GLY A 132 -5.19 -1.31 12.19
N TYR A 133 -5.39 -0.80 10.98
CA TYR A 133 -6.65 -0.18 10.55
C TYR A 133 -7.19 -0.93 9.34
N VAL A 134 -8.48 -1.27 9.37
CA VAL A 134 -9.20 -1.91 8.27
C VAL A 134 -10.20 -0.91 7.70
N TRP A 135 -10.05 -0.61 6.42
CA TRP A 135 -10.85 0.36 5.69
C TRP A 135 -11.64 -0.33 4.58
N GLU A 136 -12.77 0.24 4.21
CA GLU A 136 -13.53 -0.09 3.02
C GLU A 136 -13.50 1.08 2.04
N VAL A 137 -13.40 0.79 0.74
CA VAL A 137 -13.51 1.80 -0.31
C VAL A 137 -14.98 2.14 -0.49
N GLY A 138 -15.40 3.30 0.05
CA GLY A 138 -16.78 3.79 -0.04
C GLY A 138 -17.06 4.57 -1.32
N ARG A 139 -16.04 5.25 -1.86
CA ARG A 139 -16.11 5.95 -3.15
C ARG A 139 -14.75 5.85 -3.86
N SER A 140 -14.78 5.64 -5.18
CA SER A 140 -13.60 5.35 -6.00
C SER A 140 -13.49 6.29 -7.21
N LEU A 141 -12.25 6.57 -7.62
CA LEU A 141 -11.89 7.21 -8.89
C LEU A 141 -11.89 6.24 -10.08
N ARG A 142 -12.11 4.95 -9.83
CA ARG A 142 -12.23 3.95 -10.88
C ARG A 142 -13.45 4.27 -11.74
N ASN A 143 -13.23 4.58 -13.01
CA ASN A 143 -14.31 4.73 -13.97
C ASN A 143 -14.80 3.33 -14.36
N ASP A 144 -15.85 2.83 -13.71
CA ASP A 144 -16.46 1.52 -14.04
C ASP A 144 -17.21 1.50 -15.39
N ALA A 145 -17.01 2.51 -16.24
CA ALA A 145 -17.65 2.65 -17.55
C ALA A 145 -17.24 1.60 -18.61
N GLN A 146 -16.57 0.50 -18.23
CA GLN A 146 -16.10 -0.54 -19.16
C GLN A 146 -16.46 -1.99 -18.77
N VAL A 147 -17.26 -2.25 -17.74
CA VAL A 147 -17.58 -3.64 -17.33
C VAL A 147 -18.89 -4.19 -17.98
N HIS A 148 -19.57 -3.42 -18.84
CA HIS A 148 -20.84 -3.82 -19.46
C HIS A 148 -20.92 -3.67 -20.99
N SER A 149 -19.81 -3.75 -21.71
CA SER A 149 -19.82 -3.86 -23.19
C SER A 149 -19.48 -5.26 -23.65
#